data_AF-A0A1M3FXN2-F1
#
_entry.id   AF-A0A1M3FXN2-F1
#
_cell.length_a   1.000
_cell.length_b   1.000
_cell.length_c   1.000
_cell.angle_alpha   90.00
_cell.angle_beta   90.00
_cell.angle_gamma   90.00
#
_symmetry.space_group_name_H-M   'P 1'
#
loop_
_entity.id
_entity.type
_entity.pdbx_description
1 polymer ?
#
loop_
_entity_poly.entity_id
_entity_poly.type
_entity_poly.pdbx_seq_one_letter_code
_entity_poly.pdbx_strand_id
1 'polypeptide(L)'
;MYNPFVLLSPDLLAHKIAAGKRFFVRQTYLRGLQAGIRAAFLFRAYPETEKEPALQHLQAINSDRHAHIYDITDEDELQKLRIAATQPAGYRIYYAGKIGTKWRPPAAYEYRIRQYIRRRHPEWRPTRGQQIRIGLFEEWGNLWIRLEFEEEIETIPLSQFEMPE
;
A
#
# COMPACT_ATOMS: atom_id res chain seq x y z
N MET A 1 2.85 12.02 -8.18
CA MET A 1 2.54 10.59 -7.98
C MET A 1 1.53 10.48 -6.85
N TYR A 2 0.44 9.74 -7.01
CA TYR A 2 -0.58 9.60 -5.97
C TYR A 2 -0.09 8.68 -4.84
N ASN A 3 -0.28 9.11 -3.59
CA ASN A 3 0.05 8.32 -2.41
C ASN A 3 -1.23 8.03 -1.59
N PRO A 4 -1.68 6.77 -1.52
CA PRO A 4 -2.86 6.38 -0.77
C PRO A 4 -2.59 6.06 0.71
N PHE A 5 -1.33 6.00 1.15
CA PHE A 5 -0.98 5.59 2.51
C PHE A 5 -0.92 6.78 3.45
N VAL A 6 -1.35 6.53 4.68
CA VAL A 6 -1.27 7.50 5.78
C VAL A 6 0.11 7.46 6.42
N LEU A 7 0.50 8.55 7.06
CA LEU A 7 1.70 8.57 7.90
C LEU A 7 1.49 7.68 9.13
N LEU A 8 2.54 6.97 9.53
CA LEU A 8 2.58 6.27 10.80
C LEU A 8 2.71 7.31 11.92
N SER A 9 1.71 7.39 12.80
CA SER A 9 1.75 8.20 14.02
C SER A 9 1.85 7.30 15.26
N PRO A 10 2.24 7.84 16.43
CA PRO A 10 2.26 7.07 17.67
C PRO A 10 0.87 6.50 18.02
N ASP A 11 -0.18 7.28 17.79
CA ASP A 11 -1.57 6.84 18.01
C ASP A 11 -1.96 5.71 17.06
N LEU A 12 -1.58 5.81 15.79
CA LEU A 12 -1.86 4.75 14.82
C LEU A 12 -1.11 3.47 15.19
N LEU A 13 0.16 3.57 15.57
CA LEU A 13 0.95 2.42 16.04
C LEU A 13 0.30 1.77 17.26
N ALA A 14 -0.04 2.56 18.28
CA ALA A 14 -0.70 2.08 19.49
C ALA A 14 -2.03 1.40 19.18
N HIS A 15 -2.86 1.99 18.32
CA HIS A 15 -4.11 1.39 17.88
C HIS A 15 -3.89 0.04 17.16
N LYS A 16 -2.83 -0.08 16.33
CA LYS A 16 -2.55 -1.36 15.64
C LYS A 16 -2.07 -2.43 16.60
N ILE A 17 -1.21 -2.08 17.55
CA ILE A 17 -0.78 -3.01 18.60
C ILE A 17 -1.97 -3.47 19.43
N ALA A 18 -2.83 -2.55 19.88
CA ALA A 18 -4.05 -2.87 20.61
C ALA A 18 -5.02 -3.74 19.80
N ALA A 19 -5.03 -3.61 18.47
CA ALA A 19 -5.78 -4.46 17.55
C ALA A 19 -5.10 -5.83 17.27
N GLY A 20 -4.10 -6.22 18.07
CA GLY A 20 -3.43 -7.52 17.99
C GLY A 20 -2.37 -7.64 16.91
N LYS A 21 -1.86 -6.52 16.35
CA LYS A 21 -0.74 -6.56 15.41
C LYS A 21 0.57 -6.74 16.17
N ARG A 22 1.35 -7.75 15.75
CA ARG A 22 2.62 -8.13 16.38
C ARG A 22 3.83 -7.85 15.49
N PHE A 23 3.78 -8.30 14.24
CA PHE A 23 4.90 -8.15 13.32
C PHE A 23 4.71 -6.94 12.41
N PHE A 24 5.75 -6.14 12.24
CA PHE A 24 5.74 -4.98 11.35
C PHE A 24 6.84 -5.12 10.33
N VAL A 25 6.50 -5.24 9.05
CA VAL A 25 7.46 -5.32 7.95
C VAL A 25 7.67 -3.93 7.38
N ARG A 26 8.92 -3.48 7.31
CA ARG A 26 9.37 -2.23 6.72
C ARG A 26 10.00 -2.49 5.36
N GLN A 27 9.70 -1.58 4.42
CA GLN A 27 10.37 -1.47 3.12
C GLN A 27 10.59 -0.01 2.73
N THR A 28 11.49 0.22 1.78
CA THR A 28 11.67 1.48 1.06
C THR A 28 10.40 1.83 0.29
N TYR A 29 10.00 3.10 0.37
CA TYR A 29 8.78 3.60 -0.26
C TYR A 29 9.06 4.79 -1.16
N LEU A 30 9.48 4.50 -2.40
CA LEU A 30 9.87 5.52 -3.38
C LEU A 30 8.75 6.53 -3.68
N ARG A 31 7.48 6.09 -3.65
CA ARG A 31 6.33 6.97 -3.90
C ARG A 31 6.13 8.03 -2.81
N GLY A 32 6.61 7.76 -1.60
CA GLY A 32 6.61 8.70 -0.49
C GLY A 32 7.85 9.59 -0.46
N LEU A 33 8.81 9.37 -1.36
CA LEU A 33 10.01 10.20 -1.46
C LEU A 33 9.64 11.56 -2.04
N GLN A 34 10.06 12.63 -1.35
CA GLN A 34 9.80 14.02 -1.72
C GLN A 34 11.11 14.81 -1.70
N ALA A 35 11.13 15.97 -2.34
CA ALA A 35 12.28 16.86 -2.26
C ALA A 35 12.52 17.27 -0.79
N GLY A 36 13.78 17.20 -0.35
CA GLY A 36 14.18 17.59 1.00
C GLY A 36 14.02 16.52 2.09
N ILE A 37 13.59 15.30 1.76
CA ILE A 37 13.64 14.15 2.69
C ILE A 37 14.71 13.15 2.26
N ARG A 38 15.37 12.53 3.25
CA ARG A 38 16.46 11.57 3.07
C ARG A 38 15.97 10.21 2.61
N ALA A 39 14.88 9.73 3.21
CA ALA A 39 14.27 8.46 2.85
C ALA A 39 12.79 8.43 3.22
N ALA A 40 12.05 7.57 2.54
CA ALA A 40 10.67 7.24 2.87
C ALA A 40 10.53 5.73 3.03
N PHE A 41 9.77 5.31 4.04
CA PHE A 41 9.55 3.91 4.37
C PHE A 41 8.05 3.60 4.46
N LEU A 42 7.67 2.37 4.12
CA LEU A 42 6.32 1.84 4.26
C LEU A 42 6.34 0.67 5.23
N PHE A 43 5.40 0.69 6.18
CA PHE A 43 5.22 -0.35 7.17
C PHE A 43 3.91 -1.08 6.96
N ARG A 44 3.94 -2.42 6.98
CA ARG A 44 2.75 -3.28 6.99
C ARG A 44 2.74 -4.14 8.24
N ALA A 45 1.60 -4.21 8.92
CA ALA A 45 1.48 -4.93 10.18
C ALA A 45 0.65 -6.21 10.07
N TYR A 46 1.16 -7.27 10.67
CA TYR A 46 0.60 -8.61 10.70
C TYR A 46 0.27 -9.00 12.15
N PRO A 47 -0.87 -9.67 12.39
CA PRO A 47 -1.13 -10.28 13.69
C PRO A 47 -0.14 -11.42 13.97
N GLU A 48 -0.12 -11.86 15.22
CA GLU A 48 0.70 -13.00 15.64
C GLU A 48 0.43 -14.27 14.82
N THR A 49 -0.84 -14.51 14.46
CA THR A 49 -1.27 -15.66 13.65
C THR A 49 -0.80 -15.61 12.19
N GLU A 50 -0.21 -14.50 11.74
CA GLU A 50 0.26 -14.31 10.36
C GLU A 50 1.79 -14.09 10.32
N LYS A 51 2.55 -14.80 11.15
CA LYS A 51 4.02 -14.76 11.13
C LYS A 51 4.58 -15.19 9.78
N GLU A 52 4.10 -16.30 9.23
CA GLU A 52 4.57 -16.84 7.95
C GLU A 52 4.31 -15.85 6.79
N PRO A 53 3.10 -15.26 6.64
CA PRO A 53 2.87 -14.16 5.70
C PRO A 53 3.82 -12.96 5.88
N ALA A 54 4.16 -12.59 7.12
CA ALA A 54 5.11 -11.50 7.37
C ALA A 54 6.53 -11.85 6.87
N LEU A 55 6.96 -13.08 7.09
CA LEU A 55 8.24 -13.58 6.58
C LEU A 55 8.26 -13.71 5.05
N GLN A 56 7.16 -14.18 4.44
CA GLN A 56 7.01 -14.21 2.99
C GLN A 56 7.06 -12.81 2.38
N HIS A 57 6.43 -11.83 3.02
CA HIS A 57 6.55 -10.43 2.62
C HIS A 57 8.01 -9.98 2.67
N LEU A 58 8.71 -10.21 3.78
CA LEU A 58 10.13 -9.87 3.89
C LEU A 58 10.98 -10.54 2.80
N GLN A 59 10.72 -11.80 2.47
CA GLN A 59 11.40 -12.52 1.39
C GLN A 59 11.11 -11.92 0.01
N ALA A 60 9.87 -11.51 -0.25
CA ALA A 60 9.48 -10.87 -1.51
C ALA A 60 10.22 -9.54 -1.76
N ILE A 61 10.63 -8.86 -0.69
CA ILE A 61 11.39 -7.60 -0.72
C ILE A 61 12.89 -7.79 -0.39
N ASN A 62 13.44 -9.00 -0.54
CA ASN A 62 14.82 -9.30 -0.13
C ASN A 62 15.91 -8.43 -0.81
N SER A 63 15.61 -7.83 -1.96
CA SER A 63 16.50 -6.94 -2.71
C SER A 63 16.54 -5.52 -2.13
N ASP A 64 15.58 -5.17 -1.26
CA ASP A 64 15.52 -3.88 -0.60
C ASP A 64 16.49 -3.87 0.59
N ARG A 65 17.51 -3.02 0.50
CA ARG A 65 18.54 -2.85 1.54
C ARG A 65 17.99 -2.36 2.88
N HIS A 66 16.79 -1.79 2.88
CA HIS A 66 16.13 -1.31 4.09
C HIS A 66 15.01 -2.25 4.55
N ALA A 67 14.81 -3.41 3.90
CA ALA A 67 13.85 -4.41 4.34
C ALA A 67 14.15 -4.88 5.77
N HIS A 68 13.14 -4.90 6.63
CA HIS A 68 13.28 -5.39 8.00
C HIS A 68 11.92 -5.80 8.57
N ILE A 69 11.90 -6.79 9.45
CA ILE A 69 10.72 -7.19 10.21
C ILE A 69 10.99 -6.86 11.69
N TYR A 70 10.03 -6.19 12.33
CA TYR A 70 10.03 -5.89 13.75
C TYR A 70 9.00 -6.80 14.44
N ASP A 71 9.34 -7.36 15.60
CA ASP A 71 8.47 -8.06 16.54
C ASP A 71 8.31 -7.22 17.81
N ILE A 72 7.08 -6.77 18.11
CA ILE A 72 6.82 -5.92 19.27
C ILE A 72 7.04 -6.62 20.63
N THR A 73 7.26 -7.94 20.66
CA THR A 73 7.63 -8.61 21.92
C THR A 73 9.09 -8.37 22.30
N ASP A 74 9.91 -7.92 21.34
CA ASP A 74 11.24 -7.39 21.60
C ASP A 74 11.12 -5.89 21.89
N GLU A 75 11.49 -5.48 23.11
CA GLU A 75 11.37 -4.09 23.53
C GLU A 75 12.28 -3.16 22.70
N ASP A 76 13.45 -3.61 22.26
CA ASP A 76 14.34 -2.79 21.42
C ASP A 76 13.72 -2.53 20.04
N GLU A 77 13.02 -3.54 19.48
CA GLU A 77 12.30 -3.39 18.22
C GLU A 77 11.05 -2.51 18.37
N LEU A 78 10.33 -2.66 19.48
CA LEU A 78 9.20 -1.78 19.82
C LEU A 78 9.64 -0.33 19.99
N GLN A 79 10.77 -0.06 20.65
CA GLN A 79 11.31 1.30 20.79
C GLN A 79 11.68 1.89 19.43
N LYS A 80 12.32 1.13 18.54
CA LYS A 80 12.61 1.58 17.17
C LYS A 80 11.32 1.91 16.39
N LEU A 81 10.25 1.10 16.54
CA LEU A 81 8.94 1.38 15.95
C LEU A 81 8.31 2.66 16.52
N ARG A 82 8.42 2.89 17.84
CA ARG A 82 7.94 4.13 18.47
C ARG A 82 8.67 5.35 17.93
N ILE A 83 10.00 5.29 17.80
CA ILE A 83 10.81 6.36 17.18
C ILE A 83 10.40 6.57 15.72
N ALA A 84 10.18 5.50 14.96
CA ALA A 84 9.68 5.60 13.58
C ALA A 84 8.32 6.33 13.53
N ALA A 85 7.42 6.03 14.46
CA ALA A 85 6.11 6.66 14.52
C ALA A 85 6.15 8.16 14.87
N THR A 86 7.25 8.69 15.44
CA THR A 86 7.37 10.14 15.71
C THR A 86 7.76 10.98 14.49
N GLN A 87 7.96 10.35 13.31
CA GLN A 87 8.37 11.01 12.07
C GLN A 87 9.71 11.76 12.24
N PRO A 88 10.83 11.04 12.44
CA PRO A 88 12.14 11.67 12.65
C PRO A 88 12.51 12.58 11.48
N ALA A 89 13.18 13.69 11.79
CA ALA A 89 13.50 14.73 10.82
C ALA A 89 14.26 14.15 9.60
N GLY A 90 13.81 14.52 8.40
CA GLY A 90 14.37 14.02 7.15
C GLY A 90 13.85 12.65 6.72
N TYR A 91 12.92 12.04 7.45
CA TYR A 91 12.28 10.77 7.06
C TYR A 91 10.77 10.93 6.95
N ARG A 92 10.16 10.10 6.09
CA ARG A 92 8.70 9.95 6.05
C ARG A 92 8.34 8.48 6.18
N ILE A 93 7.51 8.19 7.17
CA ILE A 93 7.17 6.82 7.52
C ILE A 93 5.68 6.63 7.33
N TYR A 94 5.32 5.74 6.42
CA TYR A 94 3.96 5.46 5.99
C TYR A 94 3.49 4.12 6.52
N TYR A 95 2.17 3.97 6.63
CA TYR A 95 1.53 2.74 7.05
C TYR A 95 0.62 2.20 5.94
N ALA A 96 0.90 0.97 5.51
CA ALA A 96 0.07 0.19 4.61
C ALA A 96 -1.15 -0.36 5.36
N GLY A 97 -2.17 0.48 5.47
CA GLY A 97 -3.51 0.06 5.88
C GLY A 97 -4.24 -0.64 4.74
N LYS A 98 -5.36 -1.32 5.05
CA LYS A 98 -6.27 -1.82 4.02
C LYS A 98 -6.81 -0.63 3.23
N ILE A 99 -6.33 -0.48 1.98
CA ILE A 99 -6.97 0.38 0.99
C ILE A 99 -8.25 -0.35 0.58
N GLY A 100 -9.41 0.26 0.88
CA GLY A 100 -10.70 -0.38 0.73
C GLY A 100 -11.19 -0.45 -0.72
N THR A 101 -12.16 -1.34 -0.96
CA THR A 101 -12.93 -1.50 -2.21
C THR A 101 -13.72 -0.26 -2.65
N LYS A 102 -13.79 0.78 -1.81
CA LYS A 102 -14.44 2.08 -2.11
C LYS A 102 -13.42 3.17 -2.46
N TRP A 103 -12.27 2.81 -3.02
CA TRP A 103 -11.33 3.81 -3.51
C TRP A 103 -11.92 4.54 -4.71
N ARG A 104 -11.98 5.87 -4.65
CA ARG A 104 -12.29 6.72 -5.80
C ARG A 104 -10.99 7.23 -6.38
N PRO A 105 -10.65 6.88 -7.63
CA PRO A 105 -9.44 7.38 -8.27
C PRO A 105 -9.48 8.91 -8.34
N PRO A 106 -8.35 9.61 -8.16
CA PRO A 106 -8.25 11.02 -8.52
C PRO A 106 -8.61 11.23 -10.00
N ALA A 107 -9.16 12.40 -10.36
CA ALA A 107 -9.67 12.67 -11.71
C ALA A 107 -8.67 12.34 -12.85
N ALA A 108 -7.38 12.58 -12.62
CA ALA A 108 -6.33 12.24 -13.58
C ALA A 108 -6.21 10.73 -13.85
N TYR A 109 -6.33 9.90 -12.81
CA TYR A 109 -6.31 8.43 -12.93
C TYR A 109 -7.64 7.92 -13.49
N GLU A 110 -8.76 8.52 -13.09
CA GLU A 110 -10.08 8.13 -13.58
C GLU A 110 -10.16 8.20 -15.11
N TYR A 111 -9.66 9.28 -15.71
CA TYR A 111 -9.60 9.42 -17.16
C TYR A 111 -8.76 8.32 -17.81
N ARG A 112 -7.56 8.05 -17.29
CA ARG A 112 -6.63 7.04 -17.83
C ARG A 112 -7.18 5.62 -17.70
N ILE A 113 -7.78 5.28 -16.55
CA ILE A 113 -8.43 3.98 -16.33
C ILE A 113 -9.58 3.78 -17.32
N ARG A 114 -10.41 4.81 -17.56
CA ARG A 114 -11.47 4.73 -18.57
C ARG A 114 -10.94 4.52 -19.98
N GLN A 115 -9.86 5.19 -20.36
CA GLN A 115 -9.22 4.99 -21.66
C GLN A 115 -8.66 3.57 -21.80
N TYR A 116 -8.01 3.05 -20.75
CA TYR A 116 -7.51 1.68 -20.72
C TYR A 116 -8.63 0.67 -20.93
N ILE A 117 -9.71 0.76 -20.14
CA ILE A 117 -10.86 -0.16 -20.26
C ILE A 117 -11.43 -0.13 -21.68
N ARG A 118 -11.64 1.06 -22.26
CA ARG A 118 -12.19 1.17 -23.63
C ARG A 118 -11.31 0.53 -24.70
N ARG A 119 -9.98 0.57 -24.52
CA ARG A 119 -9.03 0.01 -25.49
C ARG A 119 -8.85 -1.49 -25.31
N ARG A 120 -8.79 -1.96 -24.05
CA ARG A 120 -8.45 -3.34 -23.71
C ARG A 120 -9.66 -4.26 -23.62
N HIS A 121 -10.80 -3.72 -23.19
CA HIS A 121 -12.07 -4.41 -22.98
C HIS A 121 -13.24 -3.68 -23.67
N PRO A 122 -13.27 -3.65 -25.01
CA PRO A 122 -14.33 -2.93 -25.75
C PRO A 122 -15.75 -3.46 -25.49
N GLU A 123 -15.85 -4.71 -24.99
CA GLU A 123 -17.06 -5.39 -24.54
C GLU A 123 -17.53 -5.00 -23.13
N TRP A 124 -16.69 -4.37 -22.30
CA TRP A 124 -17.09 -3.88 -20.97
C TRP A 124 -17.93 -2.60 -21.07
N ARG A 125 -19.18 -2.78 -21.50
CA ARG A 125 -20.17 -1.71 -21.70
C ARG A 125 -21.27 -1.86 -20.66
N PRO A 126 -21.14 -1.22 -19.48
CA PRO A 126 -22.17 -1.30 -18.46
C PRO A 126 -23.52 -0.82 -19.01
N THR A 127 -24.50 -1.72 -19.04
CA THR A 127 -25.90 -1.39 -19.34
C THR A 127 -26.62 -0.92 -18.06
N ARG A 128 -27.91 -0.55 -18.13
CA ARG A 128 -28.65 -0.03 -16.97
C ARG A 128 -28.60 -1.02 -15.80
N GLY A 129 -27.90 -0.64 -14.73
CA GLY A 129 -27.75 -1.42 -13.49
C GLY A 129 -26.38 -2.09 -13.31
N GLN A 130 -25.56 -2.16 -14.36
CA GLN A 130 -24.20 -2.68 -14.29
C GLN A 130 -23.19 -1.55 -14.02
N GLN A 131 -22.16 -1.83 -13.22
CA GLN A 131 -21.07 -0.90 -12.96
C GLN A 131 -19.76 -1.65 -12.94
N ILE A 132 -18.75 -1.10 -13.61
CA ILE A 132 -17.37 -1.57 -13.48
C ILE A 132 -16.88 -1.16 -12.10
N ARG A 133 -16.52 -2.14 -11.28
CA ARG A 133 -15.97 -1.90 -9.95
C ARG A 133 -14.48 -1.67 -10.08
N ILE A 134 -14.01 -0.59 -9.47
CA ILE A 134 -12.60 -0.21 -9.46
C ILE A 134 -12.15 -0.22 -8.01
N GLY A 135 -11.20 -1.09 -7.69
CA GLY A 135 -10.56 -1.16 -6.38
C GLY A 135 -9.09 -0.80 -6.48
N LEU A 136 -8.54 -0.21 -5.42
CA LEU A 136 -7.10 -0.11 -5.23
C LEU A 136 -6.73 -1.03 -4.08
N PHE A 137 -5.75 -1.89 -4.30
CA PHE A 137 -5.22 -2.75 -3.25
C PHE A 137 -3.70 -2.72 -3.24
N GLU A 138 -3.13 -3.13 -2.12
CA GLU A 138 -1.69 -3.18 -1.91
C GLU A 138 -1.24 -4.61 -1.67
N GLU A 139 -0.22 -5.01 -2.41
CA GLU A 139 0.47 -6.28 -2.28
C GLU A 139 1.98 -6.07 -2.26
N TRP A 140 2.60 -6.40 -1.12
CA TRP A 140 4.04 -6.23 -0.84
C TRP A 140 4.57 -4.81 -1.12
N GLY A 141 3.76 -3.82 -0.74
CA GLY A 141 3.97 -2.39 -0.94
C GLY A 141 3.83 -1.90 -2.38
N ASN A 142 3.45 -2.78 -3.31
CA ASN A 142 3.05 -2.40 -4.67
C ASN A 142 1.56 -2.11 -4.71
N LEU A 143 1.21 -1.05 -5.44
CA LEU A 143 -0.16 -0.63 -5.64
C LEU A 143 -0.71 -1.22 -6.93
N TRP A 144 -1.87 -1.85 -6.83
CA TRP A 144 -2.56 -2.49 -7.92
C TRP A 144 -3.98 -1.97 -8.03
N ILE A 145 -4.41 -1.72 -9.26
CA ILE A 145 -5.80 -1.45 -9.59
C ILE A 145 -6.44 -2.78 -9.95
N ARG A 146 -7.52 -3.12 -9.24
CA ARG A 146 -8.42 -4.21 -9.59
C ARG A 146 -9.61 -3.65 -10.34
N LEU A 147 -9.84 -4.15 -11.54
CA LEU A 147 -11.04 -3.89 -12.31
C LEU A 147 -11.90 -5.16 -12.30
N GLU A 148 -13.20 -4.99 -12.05
CA GLU A 148 -14.15 -6.10 -12.01
C GLU A 148 -15.41 -5.71 -12.77
N PHE A 149 -15.78 -6.55 -13.74
CA PHE A 149 -16.99 -6.41 -14.53
C PHE A 149 -17.57 -7.80 -14.79
N GLU A 150 -18.81 -8.04 -14.34
CA GLU A 150 -19.46 -9.36 -14.37
C GLU A 150 -18.59 -10.43 -13.68
N GLU A 151 -18.13 -11.46 -14.41
CA GLU A 151 -17.26 -12.52 -13.89
C GLU A 151 -15.77 -12.25 -14.17
N GLU A 152 -15.46 -11.19 -14.91
CA GLU A 152 -14.10 -10.86 -15.30
C GLU A 152 -13.41 -9.96 -14.27
N ILE A 153 -12.20 -10.35 -13.88
CA ILE A 153 -11.35 -9.62 -12.95
C ILE A 153 -9.99 -9.41 -13.62
N GLU A 154 -9.57 -8.16 -13.71
CA GLU A 154 -8.23 -7.79 -14.16
C GLU A 154 -7.50 -7.04 -13.05
N THR A 155 -6.22 -7.35 -12.88
CA THR A 155 -5.32 -6.69 -11.92
C THR A 155 -4.18 -6.03 -12.66
N ILE A 156 -4.00 -4.73 -12.46
CA ILE A 156 -3.07 -3.91 -13.23
C ILE A 156 -2.20 -3.08 -12.27
N PRO A 157 -0.87 -3.01 -12.45
CA PRO A 157 -0.02 -2.15 -11.63
C PRO A 157 -0.44 -0.67 -11.74
N LEU A 158 -0.59 0.03 -10.61
CA LEU A 158 -0.96 1.46 -10.60
C LEU A 158 0.02 2.31 -11.42
N SER A 159 1.31 1.93 -11.45
CA SER A 159 2.37 2.61 -12.20
C SER A 159 2.08 2.75 -13.69
N GLN A 160 1.33 1.82 -14.29
CA GLN A 160 0.92 1.91 -15.71
C GLN A 160 0.04 3.14 -15.99
N PHE A 161 -0.66 3.64 -14.98
CA PHE A 161 -1.52 4.81 -15.11
C PHE A 161 -0.82 6.11 -14.72
N GLU A 162 0.46 6.08 -14.34
CA GLU A 162 1.19 7.25 -13.84
C GLU A 162 2.05 7.92 -14.90
N MET A 163 2.63 7.15 -15.81
CA MET A 163 3.46 7.70 -16.87
C MET A 163 2.58 8.27 -18.01
N PRO A 164 2.87 9.47 -18.52
CA PRO A 164 2.41 9.82 -19.86
C PRO A 164 3.13 8.91 -20.86
N GLU A 165 2.37 8.27 -21.75
CA GLU A 165 2.91 7.83 -23.04
C GLU A 165 3.45 9.03 -23.82
#